data_AF-A0A165WZS0-F1
#
_entry.id   AF-A0A165WZS0-F1
#
_cell.length_a   1.000
_cell.length_b   1.000
_cell.length_c   1.000
_cell.angle_alpha   90.00
_cell.angle_beta   90.00
_cell.angle_gamma   90.00
#
_symmetry.space_group_name_H-M   'P 1'
#
loop_
_entity.id
_entity.type
_entity.pdbx_description
1 polymer ?
#
loop_
_entity_poly.entity_id
_entity_poly.type
_entity_poly.pdbx_seq_one_letter_code
_entity_poly.pdbx_strand_id
1 'polypeptide(L)'
;DLLVINFLRSLIPSLPSTFTVPRSLDLAPTLSLLLRYQSDIKYSLPRYSETLIFFLDHGGFESLSSLRPAYDFFQLCLELSSDDNLKNTKIRDRAKFYLEQHGALVALPPPSPQDLQILVDALQCYHNNPTSKTLEECFVDGVKELDSLCRESKQADVKVVLSHVDRNSLLELILQNLHFSGQHISTLIPLVIEGNELEHIHAASALLANIPPVAPSDGDLPILAFLASLIPFLPSDYVVPPEFDLSQTLTLFTDSPPDRQTWRKNSETLMHYLHRGAFDALSDPDSVRDFLEICADPDSWWFRHWSKSEKTSESTRERAIELKKKLPALAWALDAAQRLSGASSSSTSPVIDDPRNPLDSGEEVQPRLPTPRTWDAFARRLGYIWRKMWRARTVAAAGDVEMALRDQSET
;
A
#
# COMPACT_ATOMS: atom_id res chain seq x y z
N ASP A 1 6.44 7.94 20.33
CA ASP A 1 7.39 6.96 20.86
C ASP A 1 6.94 5.53 20.63
N LEU A 2 7.85 4.69 20.14
CA LEU A 2 7.60 3.25 19.93
C LEU A 2 8.03 2.47 21.18
N LEU A 3 7.05 2.10 22.02
CA LEU A 3 7.28 1.49 23.34
C LEU A 3 8.13 0.22 23.27
N VAL A 4 7.92 -0.63 22.25
CA VAL A 4 8.70 -1.86 22.05
C VAL A 4 10.18 -1.55 21.86
N ILE A 5 10.52 -0.57 21.03
CA ILE A 5 11.92 -0.19 20.77
C ILE A 5 12.53 0.48 22.01
N ASN A 6 11.75 1.29 22.73
CA ASN A 6 12.18 1.87 24.01
C ASN A 6 12.50 0.80 25.05
N PHE A 7 11.66 -0.24 25.14
CA PHE A 7 11.92 -1.40 26.00
C PHE A 7 13.20 -2.13 25.60
N LEU A 8 13.36 -2.49 24.32
CA LEU A 8 14.57 -3.14 23.81
C LEU A 8 15.83 -2.34 24.11
N ARG A 9 15.78 -1.02 23.91
CA ARG A 9 16.89 -0.11 24.24
C ARG A 9 17.23 -0.15 25.72
N SER A 10 16.24 -0.20 26.60
CA SER A 10 16.47 -0.21 28.06
C SER A 10 17.20 -1.47 28.53
N LEU A 11 17.14 -2.55 27.75
CA LEU A 11 17.86 -3.79 28.04
C LEU A 11 19.35 -3.69 27.72
N ILE A 12 19.74 -2.96 26.67
CA ILE A 12 21.12 -2.92 26.14
C ILE A 12 22.19 -2.74 27.24
N PRO A 13 22.08 -1.80 28.19
CA PRO A 13 23.11 -1.61 29.22
C PRO A 13 23.28 -2.79 30.18
N SER A 14 22.29 -3.68 30.27
CA SER A 14 22.29 -4.85 31.16
C SER A 14 22.67 -6.16 30.44
N LEU A 15 22.88 -6.12 29.13
CA LEU A 15 23.24 -7.30 28.35
C LEU A 15 24.75 -7.56 28.44
N PRO A 16 25.17 -8.84 28.53
CA PRO A 16 26.58 -9.20 28.46
C PRO A 16 27.15 -8.90 27.07
N SER A 17 28.45 -8.69 26.97
CA SER A 17 29.13 -8.49 25.66
C SER A 17 29.02 -9.69 24.71
N THR A 18 28.74 -10.87 25.25
CA THR A 18 28.53 -12.12 24.50
C THR A 18 27.05 -12.39 24.20
N PHE A 19 26.18 -11.40 24.42
CA PHE A 19 24.75 -11.57 24.20
C PHE A 19 24.44 -11.99 22.76
N THR A 20 23.48 -12.88 22.61
CA THR A 20 22.89 -13.23 21.30
C THR A 20 21.39 -13.24 21.45
N VAL A 21 20.71 -12.66 20.46
CA VAL A 21 19.26 -12.60 20.39
C VAL A 21 18.69 -14.02 20.40
N PRO A 22 17.72 -14.33 21.29
CA PRO A 22 17.05 -15.62 21.27
C PRO A 22 16.38 -15.86 19.91
N ARG A 23 16.50 -17.08 19.36
CA ARG A 23 15.92 -17.43 18.04
C ARG A 23 14.39 -17.25 17.96
N SER A 24 13.70 -17.16 19.09
CA SER A 24 12.27 -16.90 19.16
C SER A 24 11.91 -15.42 19.03
N LEU A 25 12.88 -14.51 19.15
CA LEU A 25 12.67 -13.08 19.02
C LEU A 25 12.84 -12.66 17.56
N ASP A 26 11.71 -12.56 16.87
CA ASP A 26 11.65 -12.03 15.51
C ASP A 26 11.49 -10.50 15.52
N LEU A 27 12.45 -9.81 14.90
CA LEU A 27 12.46 -8.34 14.81
C LEU A 27 11.71 -7.80 13.59
N ALA A 28 11.26 -8.64 12.65
CA ALA A 28 10.60 -8.18 11.42
C ALA A 28 9.33 -7.33 11.68
N PRO A 29 8.44 -7.68 12.65
CA PRO A 29 7.31 -6.83 13.00
C PRO A 29 7.73 -5.49 13.60
N THR A 30 8.85 -5.47 14.35
CA THR A 30 9.35 -4.25 14.99
C THR A 30 9.95 -3.30 13.95
N LEU A 31 10.67 -3.84 12.95
CA LEU A 31 11.17 -3.09 11.80
C LEU A 31 10.01 -2.49 11.00
N SER A 32 8.97 -3.28 10.73
CA SER A 32 7.76 -2.83 10.03
C SER A 32 7.06 -1.70 10.78
N LEU A 33 6.96 -1.82 12.12
CA LEU A 33 6.39 -0.78 12.97
C LEU A 33 7.20 0.53 12.91
N LEU A 34 8.54 0.44 12.92
CA LEU A 34 9.40 1.62 12.78
C LEU A 34 9.21 2.29 11.43
N LEU A 35 9.20 1.52 10.34
CA LEU A 35 9.00 2.03 8.98
C LEU A 35 7.64 2.73 8.85
N ARG A 36 6.58 2.13 9.41
CA ARG A 36 5.23 2.70 9.41
C ARG A 36 5.16 4.09 10.07
N TYR A 37 5.87 4.28 11.17
CA TYR A 37 5.82 5.53 11.96
C TYR A 37 7.05 6.42 11.78
N GLN A 38 7.89 6.18 10.76
CA GLN A 38 9.17 6.86 10.59
C GLN A 38 9.05 8.39 10.54
N SER A 39 7.98 8.91 9.93
CA SER A 39 7.71 10.35 9.83
C SER A 39 7.34 11.00 11.15
N ASP A 40 6.68 10.27 12.05
CA ASP A 40 6.25 10.76 13.36
C ASP A 40 7.39 10.73 14.38
N ILE A 41 8.35 9.83 14.18
CA ILE A 41 9.47 9.59 15.09
C ILE A 41 10.79 10.17 14.59
N LYS A 42 10.77 11.12 13.64
CA LYS A 42 11.98 11.68 12.98
C LYS A 42 13.10 12.06 13.95
N TYR A 43 12.78 12.68 15.09
CA TYR A 43 13.76 13.05 16.12
C TYR A 43 14.33 11.86 16.91
N SER A 44 13.55 10.80 17.04
CA SER A 44 13.92 9.55 17.71
C SER A 44 14.47 8.50 16.73
N LEU A 45 14.40 8.76 15.42
CA LEU A 45 14.75 7.79 14.39
C LEU A 45 16.21 7.32 14.50
N PRO A 46 17.24 8.19 14.63
CA PRO A 46 18.61 7.73 14.83
C PRO A 46 18.77 6.86 16.09
N ARG A 47 18.05 7.23 17.16
CA ARG A 47 18.05 6.53 18.45
C ARG A 47 17.44 5.12 18.33
N TYR A 48 16.38 4.99 17.56
CA TYR A 48 15.70 3.71 17.30
C TYR A 48 16.47 2.85 16.32
N SER A 49 17.02 3.43 15.25
CA SER A 49 17.89 2.71 14.31
C SER A 49 19.12 2.15 15.01
N GLU A 50 19.79 2.91 15.89
CA GLU A 50 20.90 2.43 16.71
C GLU A 50 20.50 1.20 17.56
N THR A 51 19.30 1.25 18.15
CA THR A 51 18.78 0.13 18.96
C THR A 51 18.54 -1.10 18.09
N LEU A 52 17.87 -0.96 16.95
CA LEU A 52 17.55 -2.09 16.09
C LEU A 52 18.80 -2.70 15.45
N ILE A 53 19.76 -1.88 15.00
CA ILE A 53 21.05 -2.35 14.47
C ILE A 53 21.80 -3.15 15.54
N PHE A 54 21.81 -2.71 16.80
CA PHE A 54 22.41 -3.47 17.88
C PHE A 54 21.83 -4.89 17.97
N PHE A 55 20.50 -5.04 18.00
CA PHE A 55 19.90 -6.37 18.09
C PHE A 55 20.12 -7.21 16.81
N LEU A 56 20.13 -6.57 15.63
CA LEU A 56 20.45 -7.25 14.37
C LEU A 56 21.90 -7.78 14.38
N ASP A 57 22.85 -6.99 14.87
CA ASP A 57 24.28 -7.34 15.01
C ASP A 57 24.54 -8.49 15.99
N HIS A 58 23.61 -8.75 16.91
CA HIS A 58 23.73 -9.80 17.93
C HIS A 58 22.88 -11.04 17.58
N GLY A 59 22.76 -11.40 16.31
CA GLY A 59 22.05 -12.62 15.87
C GLY A 59 20.55 -12.41 15.59
N GLY A 60 20.07 -11.17 15.69
CA GLY A 60 18.67 -10.84 15.41
C GLY A 60 18.36 -10.88 13.91
N PHE A 61 19.34 -10.60 13.06
CA PHE A 61 19.17 -10.62 11.61
C PHE A 61 18.84 -12.03 11.08
N GLU A 62 19.53 -13.06 11.60
CA GLU A 62 19.32 -14.47 11.25
C GLU A 62 17.99 -15.02 11.78
N SER A 63 17.40 -14.34 12.76
CA SER A 63 16.14 -14.71 13.41
C SER A 63 14.92 -14.04 12.77
N LEU A 64 15.11 -13.20 11.75
CA LEU A 64 14.03 -12.52 11.04
C LEU A 64 13.11 -13.51 10.31
N SER A 65 11.80 -13.38 10.55
CA SER A 65 10.80 -14.13 9.77
C SER A 65 10.65 -13.60 8.34
N SER A 66 10.92 -12.30 8.13
CA SER A 66 10.88 -11.61 6.86
C SER A 66 12.07 -10.64 6.72
N LEU A 67 12.75 -10.71 5.57
CA LEU A 67 13.88 -9.85 5.24
C LEU A 67 13.46 -8.51 4.63
N ARG A 68 12.21 -8.40 4.15
CA ARG A 68 11.74 -7.19 3.47
C ARG A 68 11.75 -5.95 4.39
N PRO A 69 11.20 -6.00 5.62
CA PRO A 69 11.30 -4.86 6.54
C PRO A 69 12.73 -4.53 6.94
N ALA A 70 13.65 -5.50 6.92
CA ALA A 70 15.06 -5.24 7.18
C ALA A 70 15.72 -4.51 6.00
N TYR A 71 15.42 -4.91 4.76
CA TYR A 71 15.89 -4.22 3.57
C TYR A 71 15.44 -2.75 3.56
N ASP A 72 14.14 -2.51 3.69
CA ASP A 72 13.57 -1.16 3.69
C ASP A 72 14.11 -0.32 4.87
N PHE A 73 14.32 -0.94 6.04
CA PHE A 73 14.97 -0.31 7.18
C PHE A 73 16.41 0.12 6.90
N PHE A 74 17.20 -0.72 6.23
CA PHE A 74 18.58 -0.37 5.88
C PHE A 74 18.64 0.72 4.82
N GLN A 75 17.72 0.72 3.84
CA GLN A 75 17.57 1.83 2.91
C GLN A 75 17.26 3.14 3.65
N LEU A 76 16.28 3.13 4.55
CA LEU A 76 15.96 4.29 5.40
C LEU A 76 17.19 4.78 6.17
N CYS A 77 18.01 3.86 6.69
CA CYS A 77 19.22 4.21 7.42
C CYS A 77 20.26 4.92 6.54
N LEU A 78 20.34 4.61 5.24
CA LEU A 78 21.20 5.31 4.28
C LEU A 78 20.74 6.75 4.01
N GLU A 79 19.44 7.01 4.09
CA GLU A 79 18.82 8.32 3.87
C GLU A 79 18.97 9.28 5.06
N LEU A 80 19.43 8.80 6.22
CA LEU A 80 19.66 9.66 7.39
C LEU A 80 20.71 10.74 7.08
N SER A 81 20.41 11.99 7.49
CA SER A 81 21.26 13.17 7.26
C SER A 81 22.70 12.91 7.76
N SER A 82 23.65 13.31 6.91
CA SER A 82 25.09 13.23 7.17
C SER A 82 25.61 14.41 8.01
N ASP A 83 24.75 15.32 8.50
CA ASP A 83 25.18 16.37 9.43
C ASP A 83 26.02 15.74 10.54
N ASP A 84 27.21 16.33 10.84
CA ASP A 84 28.40 15.92 11.64
C ASP A 84 28.21 15.06 12.93
N ASN A 85 27.20 14.20 12.96
CA ASN A 85 26.83 13.34 14.04
C ASN A 85 27.41 11.96 13.75
N LEU A 86 28.52 11.66 14.42
CA LEU A 86 29.23 10.39 14.38
C LEU A 86 28.30 9.16 14.49
N LYS A 87 27.14 9.28 15.15
CA LYS A 87 26.15 8.20 15.26
C LYS A 87 25.47 7.87 13.95
N ASN A 88 25.09 8.89 13.17
CA ASN A 88 24.44 8.69 11.87
C ASN A 88 25.41 8.03 10.88
N THR A 89 26.68 8.41 10.91
CA THR A 89 27.74 7.77 10.11
C THR A 89 27.83 6.27 10.42
N LYS A 90 27.90 5.89 11.70
CA LYS A 90 27.95 4.47 12.11
C LYS A 90 26.71 3.68 11.68
N ILE A 91 25.52 4.27 11.81
CA ILE A 91 24.26 3.66 11.35
C ILE A 91 24.31 3.40 9.84
N ARG A 92 24.74 4.39 9.05
CA ARG A 92 24.88 4.28 7.60
C ARG A 92 25.91 3.23 7.20
N ASP A 93 27.06 3.21 7.86
CA ASP A 93 28.12 2.23 7.58
C ASP A 93 27.65 0.80 7.87
N ARG A 94 26.94 0.58 8.98
CA ARG A 94 26.34 -0.73 9.28
C ARG A 94 25.24 -1.09 8.29
N ALA A 95 24.34 -0.17 7.94
CA ALA A 95 23.30 -0.41 6.95
C ALA A 95 23.88 -0.79 5.59
N LYS A 96 24.93 -0.08 5.16
CA LYS A 96 25.69 -0.38 3.95
C LYS A 96 26.32 -1.77 4.02
N PHE A 97 26.96 -2.10 5.14
CA PHE A 97 27.51 -3.44 5.38
C PHE A 97 26.45 -4.54 5.21
N TYR A 98 25.25 -4.36 5.80
CA TYR A 98 24.17 -5.35 5.62
C TYR A 98 23.74 -5.47 4.16
N LEU A 99 23.54 -4.35 3.46
CA LEU A 99 23.11 -4.37 2.06
C LEU A 99 24.16 -4.96 1.11
N GLU A 100 25.45 -4.75 1.39
CA GLU A 100 26.55 -5.22 0.52
C GLU A 100 27.01 -6.65 0.84
N GLN A 101 27.12 -7.02 2.12
CA GLN A 101 27.70 -8.29 2.55
C GLN A 101 26.67 -9.38 2.83
N HIS A 102 25.48 -9.04 3.30
CA HIS A 102 24.45 -10.05 3.45
C HIS A 102 23.80 -10.28 2.10
N GLY A 103 24.28 -11.33 1.41
CA GLY A 103 23.65 -11.88 0.21
C GLY A 103 22.14 -12.02 0.35
N ALA A 104 21.62 -12.24 1.57
CA ALA A 104 20.20 -12.23 1.99
C ALA A 104 19.39 -11.01 1.49
N LEU A 105 20.05 -9.87 1.32
CA LEU A 105 19.47 -8.60 0.88
C LEU A 105 19.87 -8.25 -0.57
N VAL A 106 20.69 -9.09 -1.20
CA VAL A 106 20.99 -8.99 -2.63
C VAL A 106 19.79 -9.49 -3.40
N ALA A 107 19.31 -8.65 -4.32
CA ALA A 107 18.77 -9.05 -5.63
C ALA A 107 18.43 -10.54 -5.75
N LEU A 108 17.25 -10.99 -5.30
CA LEU A 108 16.86 -12.37 -5.58
C LEU A 108 16.94 -12.61 -7.09
N PRO A 109 17.36 -13.83 -7.50
CA PRO A 109 17.30 -14.18 -8.90
C PRO A 109 15.88 -13.87 -9.41
N PRO A 110 15.75 -13.42 -10.67
CA PRO A 110 14.44 -13.15 -11.24
C PRO A 110 13.51 -14.34 -11.00
N PRO A 111 12.23 -14.09 -10.66
CA PRO A 111 11.26 -15.16 -10.47
C PRO A 111 11.28 -16.09 -11.69
N SER A 112 11.27 -17.40 -11.46
CA SER A 112 11.22 -18.34 -12.57
C SER A 112 9.87 -18.22 -13.29
N PRO A 113 9.76 -18.65 -14.56
CA PRO A 113 8.47 -18.72 -15.24
C PRO A 113 7.42 -19.52 -14.45
N GLN A 114 7.84 -20.53 -13.69
CA GLN A 114 6.94 -21.27 -12.80
C GLN A 114 6.44 -20.40 -11.64
N ASP A 115 7.31 -19.61 -11.01
CA ASP A 115 6.92 -18.70 -9.92
C ASP A 115 5.92 -17.65 -10.40
N LEU A 116 6.13 -17.10 -11.61
CA LEU A 116 5.20 -16.17 -12.25
C LEU A 116 3.85 -16.83 -12.56
N GLN A 117 3.87 -18.08 -13.06
CA GLN A 117 2.62 -18.80 -13.33
C GLN A 117 1.84 -19.05 -12.05
N ILE A 118 2.50 -19.39 -10.94
CA ILE A 118 1.82 -19.62 -9.68
C ILE A 118 1.16 -18.33 -9.15
N LEU A 119 1.81 -17.19 -9.38
CA LEU A 119 1.23 -15.89 -9.06
C LEU A 119 -0.01 -15.60 -9.91
N VAL A 120 0.02 -15.88 -11.22
CA VAL A 120 -1.15 -15.81 -12.10
C VAL A 120 -2.28 -16.70 -11.58
N ASP A 121 -1.97 -17.96 -11.25
CA ASP A 121 -2.95 -18.92 -10.77
C ASP A 121 -3.60 -18.46 -9.45
N ALA A 122 -2.82 -17.85 -8.54
CA ALA A 122 -3.33 -17.33 -7.27
C ALA A 122 -4.29 -16.15 -7.48
N LEU A 123 -3.94 -15.21 -8.36
CA LEU A 123 -4.78 -14.07 -8.72
C LEU A 123 -6.10 -14.55 -9.35
N GLN A 124 -6.02 -15.51 -10.28
CA GLN A 124 -7.19 -16.09 -10.94
C GLN A 124 -8.06 -16.91 -9.97
N CYS A 125 -7.46 -17.67 -9.05
CA CYS A 125 -8.21 -18.44 -8.05
C CYS A 125 -9.04 -17.53 -7.14
N TYR A 126 -8.47 -16.42 -6.67
CA TYR A 126 -9.21 -15.47 -5.84
C TYR A 126 -10.29 -14.76 -6.65
N HIS A 127 -9.99 -14.36 -7.89
CA HIS A 127 -10.99 -13.77 -8.80
C HIS A 127 -12.21 -14.69 -8.97
N ASN A 128 -12.00 -15.99 -9.12
CA ASN A 128 -13.09 -16.97 -9.25
C ASN A 128 -13.82 -17.29 -7.93
N ASN A 129 -13.23 -16.99 -6.77
CA ASN A 129 -13.85 -17.23 -5.47
C ASN A 129 -13.37 -16.23 -4.40
N PRO A 130 -13.91 -14.99 -4.42
CA PRO A 130 -13.47 -13.92 -3.53
C PRO A 130 -13.92 -14.12 -2.07
N THR A 131 -14.81 -15.08 -1.80
CA THR A 131 -15.36 -15.34 -0.45
C THR A 131 -14.43 -16.17 0.45
N SER A 132 -13.39 -16.77 -0.13
CA SER A 132 -12.47 -17.62 0.62
C SER A 132 -11.38 -16.78 1.30
N LYS A 133 -11.42 -16.72 2.63
CA LYS A 133 -10.40 -16.03 3.44
C LYS A 133 -8.96 -16.50 3.13
N THR A 134 -8.77 -17.80 2.92
CA THR A 134 -7.43 -18.31 2.57
C THR A 134 -6.99 -17.81 1.19
N LEU A 135 -7.90 -17.72 0.21
CA LEU A 135 -7.55 -17.17 -1.10
C LEU A 135 -7.30 -15.66 -1.03
N GLU A 136 -8.03 -14.95 -0.17
CA GLU A 136 -7.81 -13.52 0.09
C GLU A 136 -6.41 -13.25 0.62
N GLU A 137 -5.96 -13.97 1.64
CA GLU A 137 -4.59 -13.84 2.18
C GLU A 137 -3.53 -14.05 1.07
N CYS A 138 -3.77 -15.02 0.19
CA CYS A 138 -2.86 -15.34 -0.92
C CYS A 138 -2.88 -14.28 -2.01
N PHE A 139 -4.04 -13.71 -2.29
CA PHE A 139 -4.20 -12.60 -3.22
C PHE A 139 -3.47 -11.36 -2.70
N VAL A 140 -3.66 -11.03 -1.42
CA VAL A 140 -2.98 -9.90 -0.76
C VAL A 140 -1.46 -10.05 -0.82
N ASP A 141 -0.94 -11.23 -0.49
CA ASP A 141 0.49 -11.51 -0.56
C ASP A 141 1.01 -11.44 -2.02
N GLY A 142 0.25 -11.98 -2.97
CA GLY A 142 0.61 -11.95 -4.39
C GLY A 142 0.67 -10.53 -4.97
N VAL A 143 -0.31 -9.67 -4.66
CA VAL A 143 -0.32 -8.27 -5.11
C VAL A 143 0.81 -7.47 -4.47
N LYS A 144 1.11 -7.70 -3.18
CA LYS A 144 2.25 -7.07 -2.51
C LYS A 144 3.58 -7.48 -3.12
N GLU A 145 3.71 -8.75 -3.51
CA GLU A 145 4.89 -9.23 -4.23
C GLU A 145 5.02 -8.56 -5.60
N LEU A 146 3.92 -8.38 -6.34
CA LEU A 146 3.93 -7.63 -7.60
C LEU A 146 4.43 -6.19 -7.41
N ASP A 147 3.91 -5.45 -6.43
CA ASP A 147 4.39 -4.09 -6.13
C ASP A 147 5.88 -4.08 -5.71
N SER A 148 6.32 -5.09 -4.94
CA SER A 148 7.74 -5.26 -4.60
C SER A 148 8.61 -5.44 -5.85
N LEU A 149 8.19 -6.30 -6.79
CA LEU A 149 8.88 -6.51 -8.07
C LEU A 149 8.92 -5.21 -8.90
N CYS A 150 7.86 -4.40 -8.89
CA CYS A 150 7.85 -3.08 -9.53
C CYS A 150 8.94 -2.17 -8.95
N ARG A 151 9.07 -2.11 -7.61
CA ARG A 151 10.10 -1.31 -6.92
C ARG A 151 11.52 -1.80 -7.18
N GLU A 152 11.70 -3.10 -7.33
CA GLU A 152 12.98 -3.72 -7.69
C GLU A 152 13.36 -3.52 -9.18
N SER A 153 12.61 -2.70 -9.93
CA SER A 153 12.81 -2.45 -11.37
C SER A 153 12.64 -3.72 -12.22
N LYS A 154 11.94 -4.75 -11.71
CA LYS A 154 11.59 -5.97 -12.45
C LYS A 154 10.24 -5.83 -13.18
N GLN A 155 10.00 -4.66 -13.78
CA GLN A 155 8.74 -4.34 -14.44
C GLN A 155 8.43 -5.27 -15.62
N ALA A 156 9.46 -5.80 -16.30
CA ALA A 156 9.28 -6.75 -17.39
C ALA A 156 8.57 -8.03 -16.91
N ASP A 157 8.97 -8.56 -15.75
CA ASP A 157 8.37 -9.77 -15.16
C ASP A 157 6.92 -9.51 -14.74
N VAL A 158 6.66 -8.34 -14.15
CA VAL A 158 5.31 -7.90 -13.79
C VAL A 158 4.42 -7.77 -15.03
N LYS A 159 4.94 -7.19 -16.12
CA LYS A 159 4.20 -7.09 -17.40
C LYS A 159 3.85 -8.46 -17.97
N VAL A 160 4.73 -9.46 -17.81
CA VAL A 160 4.42 -10.85 -18.19
C VAL A 160 3.24 -11.37 -17.37
N VAL A 161 3.24 -11.19 -16.05
CA VAL A 161 2.10 -11.61 -15.19
C VAL A 161 0.81 -10.89 -15.59
N LEU A 162 0.86 -9.56 -15.73
CA LEU A 162 -0.28 -8.72 -16.12
C LEU A 162 -0.80 -8.98 -17.54
N SER A 163 -0.06 -9.72 -18.38
CA SER A 163 -0.56 -10.16 -19.70
C SER A 163 -1.46 -11.41 -19.64
N HIS A 164 -1.45 -12.12 -18.50
CA HIS A 164 -2.23 -13.35 -18.27
C HIS A 164 -3.43 -13.15 -17.33
N VAL A 165 -3.61 -11.93 -16.81
CA VAL A 165 -4.66 -11.59 -15.85
C VAL A 165 -5.51 -10.46 -16.44
N ASP A 166 -6.82 -10.52 -16.22
CA ASP A 166 -7.69 -9.40 -16.55
C ASP A 166 -7.38 -8.20 -15.64
N ARG A 167 -6.88 -7.13 -16.24
CA ARG A 167 -6.34 -5.98 -15.50
C ARG A 167 -7.44 -5.17 -14.83
N ASN A 168 -8.61 -5.06 -15.46
CA ASN A 168 -9.76 -4.35 -14.90
C ASN A 168 -10.29 -5.08 -13.66
N SER A 169 -10.49 -6.40 -13.74
CA SER A 169 -10.89 -7.21 -12.59
C SER A 169 -9.84 -7.20 -11.48
N LEU A 170 -8.55 -7.26 -11.84
CA LEU A 170 -7.47 -7.17 -10.86
C LEU A 170 -7.50 -5.83 -10.12
N LEU A 171 -7.66 -4.72 -10.85
CA LEU A 171 -7.78 -3.40 -10.27
C LEU A 171 -9.01 -3.30 -9.35
N GLU A 172 -10.16 -3.78 -9.81
CA GLU A 172 -11.40 -3.78 -9.02
C GLU A 172 -11.20 -4.51 -7.68
N LEU A 173 -10.63 -5.72 -7.71
CA LEU A 173 -10.34 -6.50 -6.50
C LEU A 173 -9.33 -5.80 -5.57
N ILE A 174 -8.31 -5.13 -6.12
CA ILE A 174 -7.35 -4.36 -5.33
C ILE A 174 -8.04 -3.17 -4.64
N LEU A 175 -8.89 -2.45 -5.36
CA LEU A 175 -9.57 -1.26 -4.84
C LEU A 175 -10.66 -1.58 -3.81
N GLN A 176 -11.27 -2.76 -3.91
CA GLN A 176 -12.29 -3.24 -2.98
C GLN A 176 -11.72 -3.90 -1.72
N ASN A 177 -10.44 -4.27 -1.69
CA ASN A 177 -9.85 -5.00 -0.57
C ASN A 177 -9.21 -4.06 0.47
N LEU A 178 -9.74 -4.11 1.70
CA LEU A 178 -9.31 -3.27 2.83
C LEU A 178 -7.88 -3.57 3.35
N HIS A 179 -7.25 -4.64 2.88
CA HIS A 179 -5.87 -4.98 3.24
C HIS A 179 -4.83 -4.23 2.41
N PHE A 180 -5.24 -3.52 1.36
CA PHE A 180 -4.36 -2.63 0.63
C PHE A 180 -4.50 -1.20 1.10
N SER A 181 -3.37 -0.49 1.05
CA SER A 181 -3.32 0.96 1.14
C SER A 181 -2.75 1.51 -0.15
N GLY A 182 -3.02 2.78 -0.42
CA GLY A 182 -2.51 3.46 -1.61
C GLY A 182 -0.99 3.33 -1.79
N GLN A 183 -0.22 3.41 -0.71
CA GLN A 183 1.23 3.25 -0.68
C GLN A 183 1.66 1.85 -1.11
N HIS A 184 0.97 0.81 -0.63
CA HIS A 184 1.30 -0.59 -0.91
C HIS A 184 1.14 -0.99 -2.38
N ILE A 185 0.37 -0.22 -3.15
CA ILE A 185 0.09 -0.52 -4.56
C ILE A 185 0.54 0.59 -5.51
N SER A 186 1.18 1.63 -4.97
CA SER A 186 1.49 2.86 -5.71
C SER A 186 2.42 2.66 -6.91
N THR A 187 3.22 1.58 -6.94
CA THR A 187 4.12 1.27 -8.05
C THR A 187 3.54 0.25 -9.02
N LEU A 188 2.63 -0.61 -8.54
CA LEU A 188 1.90 -1.57 -9.36
C LEU A 188 0.83 -0.90 -10.22
N ILE A 189 0.03 0.00 -9.64
CA ILE A 189 -1.14 0.61 -10.30
C ILE A 189 -0.80 1.25 -11.66
N PRO A 190 0.27 2.04 -11.82
CA PRO A 190 0.64 2.58 -13.13
C PRO A 190 0.88 1.50 -14.19
N LEU A 191 1.45 0.34 -13.83
CA LEU A 191 1.68 -0.76 -14.76
C LEU A 191 0.40 -1.52 -15.12
N VAL A 192 -0.57 -1.58 -14.19
CA VAL A 192 -1.90 -2.14 -14.46
C VAL A 192 -2.64 -1.27 -15.47
N ILE A 193 -2.54 0.06 -15.32
CA ILE A 193 -3.17 1.04 -16.21
C ILE A 193 -2.50 1.09 -17.60
N GLU A 194 -1.17 0.93 -17.66
CA GLU A 194 -0.37 1.07 -18.88
C GLU A 194 -0.86 0.19 -20.04
N GLY A 195 -1.20 0.82 -21.16
CA GLY A 195 -1.72 0.18 -22.37
C GLY A 195 -3.24 0.06 -22.45
N ASN A 196 -3.96 0.31 -21.34
CA ASN A 196 -5.43 0.31 -21.26
C ASN A 196 -5.95 1.61 -20.59
N GLU A 197 -5.26 2.73 -20.77
CA GLU A 197 -5.53 3.98 -20.05
C GLU A 197 -6.98 4.45 -20.22
N LEU A 198 -7.48 4.43 -21.46
CA LEU A 198 -8.84 4.86 -21.79
C LEU A 198 -9.92 4.00 -21.13
N GLU A 199 -9.71 2.68 -21.09
CA GLU A 199 -10.63 1.75 -20.42
C GLU A 199 -10.73 2.08 -18.93
N HIS A 200 -9.58 2.31 -18.28
CA HIS A 200 -9.54 2.65 -16.85
C HIS A 200 -10.13 4.04 -16.56
N ILE A 201 -9.95 5.01 -17.46
CA ILE A 201 -10.61 6.33 -17.35
C ILE A 201 -12.13 6.17 -17.40
N HIS A 202 -12.66 5.35 -18.32
CA HIS A 202 -14.10 5.08 -18.41
C HIS A 202 -14.63 4.25 -17.24
N ALA A 203 -13.83 3.33 -16.70
CA ALA A 203 -14.20 2.51 -15.55
C ALA A 203 -14.15 3.28 -14.21
N ALA A 204 -13.47 4.43 -14.15
CA ALA A 204 -13.20 5.13 -12.89
C ALA A 204 -14.48 5.47 -12.10
N SER A 205 -15.56 5.92 -12.75
CA SER A 205 -16.83 6.20 -12.07
C SER A 205 -17.46 4.95 -11.46
N ALA A 206 -17.41 3.82 -12.15
CA ALA A 206 -17.93 2.56 -11.63
C ALA A 206 -17.10 2.05 -10.45
N LEU A 207 -15.77 2.22 -10.50
CA LEU A 207 -14.88 1.87 -9.40
C LEU A 207 -15.11 2.76 -8.17
N LEU A 208 -15.36 4.05 -8.37
CA LEU A 208 -15.73 4.99 -7.30
C LEU A 208 -17.03 4.60 -6.58
N ALA A 209 -18.02 4.14 -7.34
CA ALA A 209 -19.31 3.71 -6.78
C ALA A 209 -19.20 2.43 -5.91
N ASN A 210 -18.13 1.66 -6.06
CA ASN A 210 -17.91 0.37 -5.39
C ASN A 210 -16.83 0.43 -4.30
N ILE A 211 -16.45 1.62 -3.83
CA ILE A 211 -15.47 1.75 -2.74
C ILE A 211 -16.08 1.15 -1.46
N PRO A 212 -15.31 0.40 -0.66
CA PRO A 212 -15.77 -0.05 0.65
C PRO A 212 -16.21 1.12 1.54
N PRO A 213 -17.30 0.99 2.33
CA PRO A 213 -17.79 2.08 3.20
C PRO A 213 -16.91 2.34 4.43
N VAL A 214 -15.76 1.68 4.53
CA VAL A 214 -14.83 1.77 5.66
C VAL A 214 -13.43 1.98 5.12
N ALA A 215 -12.71 2.95 5.69
CA ALA A 215 -11.33 3.22 5.31
C ALA A 215 -10.38 2.14 5.87
N PRO A 216 -9.26 1.85 5.18
CA PRO A 216 -8.17 1.10 5.77
C PRO A 216 -7.66 1.76 7.06
N SER A 217 -7.07 0.97 7.95
CA SER A 217 -6.61 1.45 9.27
C SER A 217 -5.54 2.56 9.24
N ASP A 218 -4.90 2.77 8.08
CA ASP A 218 -3.90 3.81 7.87
C ASP A 218 -4.45 5.07 7.17
N GLY A 219 -5.73 5.08 6.79
CA GLY A 219 -6.39 6.20 6.12
C GLY A 219 -5.96 6.41 4.67
N ASP A 220 -5.05 5.59 4.14
CA ASP A 220 -4.50 5.76 2.80
C ASP A 220 -5.27 4.91 1.77
N LEU A 221 -6.20 5.56 1.07
CA LEU A 221 -7.16 4.88 0.23
C LEU A 221 -6.54 4.39 -1.10
N PRO A 222 -6.65 3.10 -1.45
CA PRO A 222 -6.22 2.55 -2.75
C PRO A 222 -6.74 3.34 -3.95
N ILE A 223 -7.99 3.79 -3.88
CA ILE A 223 -8.65 4.56 -4.95
C ILE A 223 -7.93 5.88 -5.25
N LEU A 224 -7.32 6.53 -4.25
CA LEU A 224 -6.57 7.76 -4.46
C LEU A 224 -5.25 7.51 -5.19
N ALA A 225 -4.60 6.37 -4.93
CA ALA A 225 -3.43 5.96 -5.70
C ALA A 225 -3.79 5.66 -7.17
N PHE A 226 -4.94 5.04 -7.41
CA PHE A 226 -5.49 4.85 -8.76
C PHE A 226 -5.78 6.17 -9.46
N LEU A 227 -6.57 7.05 -8.85
CA LEU A 227 -6.90 8.36 -9.41
C LEU A 227 -5.67 9.22 -9.70
N ALA A 228 -4.68 9.20 -8.81
CA ALA A 228 -3.41 9.91 -9.00
C ALA A 228 -2.63 9.36 -10.19
N SER A 229 -2.69 8.04 -10.42
CA SER A 229 -2.00 7.37 -11.52
C SER A 229 -2.67 7.61 -12.88
N LEU A 230 -3.95 7.96 -12.90
CA LEU A 230 -4.66 8.33 -14.14
C LEU A 230 -4.33 9.73 -14.64
N ILE A 231 -4.02 10.68 -13.74
CA ILE A 231 -3.80 12.10 -14.07
C ILE A 231 -2.85 12.32 -15.26
N PRO A 232 -1.68 11.64 -15.37
CA PRO A 232 -0.76 11.83 -16.49
C PRO A 232 -1.33 11.45 -17.86
N PHE A 233 -2.38 10.63 -17.90
CA PHE A 233 -3.01 10.13 -19.12
C PHE A 233 -4.27 10.92 -19.51
N LEU A 234 -4.72 11.86 -18.66
CA LEU A 234 -5.90 12.67 -18.94
C LEU A 234 -5.59 13.77 -19.97
N PRO A 235 -6.47 13.97 -20.97
CA PRO A 235 -6.42 15.14 -21.83
C PRO A 235 -6.45 16.45 -21.02
N SER A 236 -5.79 17.50 -21.53
CA SER A 236 -5.73 18.79 -20.84
C SER A 236 -7.11 19.42 -20.61
N ASP A 237 -8.08 19.12 -21.47
CA ASP A 237 -9.48 19.57 -21.46
C ASP A 237 -10.45 18.53 -20.90
N TYR A 238 -9.95 17.40 -20.38
CA TYR A 238 -10.78 16.38 -19.75
C TYR A 238 -11.60 16.94 -18.59
N VAL A 239 -12.91 16.70 -18.66
CA VAL A 239 -13.91 16.94 -17.61
C VAL A 239 -14.47 15.59 -17.21
N VAL A 240 -14.63 15.35 -15.91
CA VAL A 240 -15.17 14.08 -15.43
C VAL A 240 -16.63 13.91 -15.84
N PRO A 241 -17.10 12.66 -16.04
CA PRO A 241 -18.50 12.41 -16.32
C PRO A 241 -19.39 12.69 -15.10
N PRO A 242 -20.71 12.93 -15.27
CA PRO A 242 -21.63 13.24 -14.17
C PRO A 242 -21.72 12.15 -13.08
N GLU A 243 -21.41 10.91 -13.43
CA GLU A 243 -21.40 9.76 -12.49
C GLU A 243 -20.12 9.69 -11.66
N PHE A 244 -19.15 10.59 -11.87
CA PHE A 244 -17.89 10.64 -11.15
C PHE A 244 -18.05 11.29 -9.77
N ASP A 245 -18.76 10.58 -8.89
CA ASP A 245 -19.04 11.04 -7.53
C ASP A 245 -17.87 10.73 -6.59
N LEU A 246 -17.29 11.78 -5.99
CA LEU A 246 -16.21 11.68 -5.02
C LEU A 246 -16.68 11.70 -3.56
N SER A 247 -17.98 11.81 -3.30
CA SER A 247 -18.51 12.07 -1.95
C SER A 247 -18.02 11.05 -0.93
N GLN A 248 -18.17 9.75 -1.22
CA GLN A 248 -17.68 8.69 -0.33
C GLN A 248 -16.16 8.71 -0.17
N THR A 249 -15.41 8.97 -1.24
CA THR A 249 -13.94 9.05 -1.17
C THR A 249 -13.49 10.19 -0.26
N LEU A 250 -14.16 11.35 -0.37
CA LEU A 250 -13.89 12.53 0.44
C LEU A 250 -14.17 12.25 1.91
N THR A 251 -15.33 11.70 2.24
CA THR A 251 -15.69 11.31 3.62
C THR A 251 -14.63 10.40 4.23
N LEU A 252 -14.30 9.30 3.54
CA LEU A 252 -13.30 8.34 4.03
C LEU A 252 -11.91 8.96 4.22
N PHE A 253 -11.53 9.88 3.33
CA PHE A 253 -10.25 10.56 3.40
C PHE A 253 -10.19 11.59 4.55
N THR A 254 -11.30 12.27 4.86
CA THR A 254 -11.37 13.27 5.94
C THR A 254 -11.64 12.67 7.31
N ASP A 255 -12.23 11.48 7.38
CA ASP A 255 -12.49 10.76 8.63
C ASP A 255 -11.20 10.31 9.33
N SER A 256 -10.10 10.20 8.58
CA SER A 256 -8.78 9.83 9.09
C SER A 256 -7.90 11.06 9.32
N PRO A 257 -7.06 11.07 10.37
CA PRO A 257 -6.02 12.08 10.53
C PRO A 257 -5.15 12.22 9.27
N PRO A 258 -4.86 13.45 8.81
CA PRO A 258 -3.96 13.66 7.68
C PRO A 258 -2.60 12.99 7.90
N ASP A 259 -2.17 12.15 6.94
CA ASP A 259 -0.85 11.54 6.95
C ASP A 259 0.18 12.41 6.22
N ARG A 260 1.35 12.61 6.83
CA ARG A 260 2.42 13.50 6.32
C ARG A 260 2.93 13.11 4.94
N GLN A 261 2.97 11.81 4.66
CA GLN A 261 3.60 11.28 3.45
C GLN A 261 2.64 11.32 2.26
N THR A 262 1.35 11.16 2.52
CA THR A 262 0.32 11.00 1.47
C THR A 262 -0.55 12.22 1.29
N TRP A 263 -0.74 13.05 2.33
CA TRP A 263 -1.68 14.18 2.33
C TRP A 263 -1.53 15.08 1.11
N ARG A 264 -0.32 15.56 0.82
CA ARG A 264 -0.11 16.48 -0.30
C ARG A 264 -0.53 15.86 -1.62
N LYS A 265 -0.07 14.65 -1.91
CA LYS A 265 -0.38 13.92 -3.15
C LYS A 265 -1.88 13.66 -3.27
N ASN A 266 -2.50 13.19 -2.19
CA ASN A 266 -3.91 12.82 -2.17
C ASN A 266 -4.83 14.05 -2.27
N SER A 267 -4.52 15.13 -1.54
CA SER A 267 -5.26 16.40 -1.63
C SER A 267 -5.12 17.06 -3.01
N GLU A 268 -3.93 17.05 -3.61
CA GLU A 268 -3.71 17.55 -4.97
C GLU A 268 -4.51 16.73 -6.01
N THR A 269 -4.56 15.40 -5.83
CA THR A 269 -5.33 14.48 -6.67
C THR A 269 -6.82 14.78 -6.58
N LEU A 270 -7.38 14.82 -5.38
CA LEU A 270 -8.81 15.14 -5.17
C LEU A 270 -9.15 16.53 -5.73
N MET A 271 -8.32 17.54 -5.46
CA MET A 271 -8.51 18.89 -5.98
C MET A 271 -8.46 18.95 -7.51
N HIS A 272 -7.63 18.13 -8.15
CA HIS A 272 -7.56 18.03 -9.61
C HIS A 272 -8.91 17.62 -10.20
N TYR A 273 -9.54 16.56 -9.69
CA TYR A 273 -10.82 16.07 -10.18
C TYR A 273 -11.99 16.99 -9.80
N LEU A 274 -11.99 17.53 -8.57
CA LEU A 274 -13.00 18.52 -8.14
C LEU A 274 -13.03 19.74 -9.07
N HIS A 275 -11.87 20.26 -9.46
CA HIS A 275 -11.77 21.38 -10.40
C HIS A 275 -12.20 21.01 -11.83
N ARG A 276 -12.23 19.72 -12.18
CA ARG A 276 -12.58 19.20 -13.51
C ARG A 276 -13.99 18.61 -13.56
N GLY A 277 -14.91 19.12 -12.76
CA GLY A 277 -16.34 18.78 -12.80
C GLY A 277 -16.82 17.86 -11.68
N ALA A 278 -15.91 17.21 -10.93
CA ALA A 278 -16.35 16.30 -9.86
C ALA A 278 -17.05 17.04 -8.72
N PHE A 279 -16.79 18.34 -8.55
CA PHE A 279 -17.48 19.18 -7.57
C PHE A 279 -18.99 19.30 -7.86
N ASP A 280 -19.36 19.38 -9.14
CA ASP A 280 -20.76 19.49 -9.56
C ASP A 280 -21.46 18.12 -9.58
N ALA A 281 -20.69 17.03 -9.56
CA ALA A 281 -21.15 15.63 -9.56
C ALA A 281 -21.35 15.04 -8.15
N LEU A 282 -21.08 15.79 -7.08
CA LEU A 282 -21.18 15.29 -5.71
C LEU A 282 -22.64 14.97 -5.34
N SER A 283 -22.88 13.77 -4.84
CA SER A 283 -24.18 13.40 -4.26
C SER A 283 -24.39 14.00 -2.86
N ASP A 284 -23.30 14.24 -2.12
CA ASP A 284 -23.31 14.85 -0.78
C ASP A 284 -22.35 16.05 -0.72
N PRO A 285 -22.86 17.30 -0.77
CA PRO A 285 -22.06 18.51 -0.62
C PRO A 285 -21.36 18.66 0.73
N ASP A 286 -21.85 17.99 1.78
CA ASP A 286 -21.21 18.10 3.10
C ASP A 286 -19.90 17.30 3.14
N SER A 287 -19.79 16.21 2.37
CA SER A 287 -18.55 15.42 2.24
C SER A 287 -17.33 16.25 1.79
N VAL A 288 -17.51 17.22 0.89
CA VAL A 288 -16.42 18.06 0.39
C VAL A 288 -16.11 19.23 1.32
N ARG A 289 -17.01 19.58 2.24
CA ARG A 289 -16.87 20.74 3.12
C ARG A 289 -15.61 20.62 3.97
N ASP A 290 -15.50 19.55 4.74
CA ASP A 290 -14.41 19.31 5.69
C ASP A 290 -13.07 19.25 4.96
N PHE A 291 -13.03 18.57 3.81
CA PHE A 291 -11.85 18.52 2.94
C PHE A 291 -11.39 19.93 2.52
N LEU A 292 -12.30 20.79 2.08
CA LEU A 292 -11.99 22.16 1.67
C LEU A 292 -11.55 23.02 2.85
N GLU A 293 -12.11 22.82 4.05
CA GLU A 293 -11.68 23.53 5.25
C GLU A 293 -10.24 23.19 5.62
N ILE A 294 -9.90 21.89 5.64
CA ILE A 294 -8.55 21.42 5.93
C ILE A 294 -7.56 21.92 4.86
N CYS A 295 -7.93 21.90 3.58
CA CYS A 295 -7.06 22.40 2.50
C CYS A 295 -6.85 23.92 2.56
N ALA A 296 -7.87 24.67 2.97
CA ALA A 296 -7.81 26.13 3.04
C ALA A 296 -7.00 26.66 4.23
N ASP A 297 -6.88 25.90 5.32
CA ASP A 297 -6.22 26.32 6.55
C ASP A 297 -4.73 25.88 6.63
N PRO A 298 -3.76 26.78 6.36
CA PRO A 298 -2.33 26.46 6.45
C PRO A 298 -1.82 26.30 7.89
N ASP A 299 -2.58 26.80 8.88
CA ASP A 299 -2.22 26.88 10.30
C ASP A 299 -2.93 25.84 11.16
N SER A 300 -3.69 24.95 10.51
CA SER A 300 -4.32 23.80 11.15
C SER A 300 -3.31 23.06 12.02
N TRP A 301 -3.74 22.66 13.20
CA TRP A 301 -2.89 22.05 14.20
C TRP A 301 -2.21 20.77 13.69
N TRP A 302 -2.86 20.06 12.76
CA TRP A 302 -2.32 18.90 12.04
C TRP A 302 -0.98 19.22 11.35
N PHE A 303 -0.87 20.41 10.73
CA PHE A 303 0.25 20.79 9.85
C PHE A 303 1.36 21.56 10.55
N ARG A 304 1.25 21.87 11.85
CA ARG A 304 2.20 22.76 12.55
C ARG A 304 3.66 22.32 12.46
N HIS A 305 3.90 21.01 12.43
CA HIS A 305 5.25 20.43 12.40
C HIS A 305 5.65 19.87 11.03
N TRP A 306 4.81 20.09 10.01
CA TRP A 306 5.04 19.57 8.67
C TRP A 306 5.92 20.56 7.89
N SER A 307 6.79 20.03 7.06
CA SER A 307 7.56 20.79 6.08
C SER A 307 6.66 21.33 4.97
N LYS A 308 7.12 22.35 4.23
CA LYS A 308 6.35 22.97 3.15
C LYS A 308 5.97 21.97 2.03
N SER A 309 6.76 20.92 1.83
CA SER A 309 6.50 19.85 0.85
C SER A 309 5.50 18.79 1.33
N GLU A 310 5.22 18.70 2.62
CA GLU A 310 4.23 17.78 3.19
C GLU A 310 2.85 18.45 3.31
N LYS A 311 2.81 19.78 3.47
CA LYS A 311 1.58 20.57 3.53
C LYS A 311 0.86 20.66 2.18
N THR A 312 -0.43 21.01 2.24
CA THR A 312 -1.24 21.42 1.09
C THR A 312 -0.50 22.46 0.25
N SER A 313 -0.43 22.23 -1.06
CA SER A 313 0.18 23.18 -1.98
C SER A 313 -0.60 24.49 -2.07
N GLU A 314 0.09 25.55 -2.46
CA GLU A 314 -0.51 26.88 -2.62
C GLU A 314 -1.65 26.87 -3.63
N SER A 315 -1.45 26.23 -4.80
CA SER A 315 -2.50 26.08 -5.81
C SER A 315 -3.71 25.30 -5.29
N THR A 316 -3.51 24.22 -4.55
CA THR A 316 -4.61 23.44 -3.95
C THR A 316 -5.37 24.27 -2.91
N ARG A 317 -4.66 25.04 -2.08
CA ARG A 317 -5.27 25.94 -1.09
C ARG A 317 -6.09 27.04 -1.75
N GLU A 318 -5.57 27.69 -2.79
CA GLU A 318 -6.29 28.73 -3.53
C GLU A 318 -7.59 28.18 -4.15
N ARG A 319 -7.51 27.02 -4.79
CA ARG A 319 -8.70 26.33 -5.35
C ARG A 319 -9.69 25.93 -4.27
N ALA A 320 -9.20 25.47 -3.12
CA ALA A 320 -10.08 25.13 -2.00
C ALA A 320 -10.88 26.35 -1.51
N ILE A 321 -10.22 27.51 -1.40
CA ILE A 321 -10.88 28.78 -1.04
C ILE A 321 -11.93 29.18 -2.09
N GLU A 322 -11.65 28.97 -3.38
CA GLU A 322 -12.61 29.25 -4.46
C GLU A 322 -13.82 28.32 -4.40
N LEU A 323 -13.62 27.00 -4.30
CA LEU A 323 -14.69 26.01 -4.24
C LEU A 323 -15.54 26.17 -2.97
N LYS A 324 -14.92 26.52 -1.84
CA LYS A 324 -15.66 26.79 -0.58
C LYS A 324 -16.68 27.92 -0.74
N LYS A 325 -16.39 28.94 -1.57
CA LYS A 325 -17.35 30.02 -1.87
C LYS A 325 -18.52 29.55 -2.75
N LYS A 326 -18.31 28.52 -3.57
CA LYS A 326 -19.33 27.93 -4.46
C LYS A 326 -20.22 26.92 -3.74
N LEU A 327 -19.77 26.37 -2.62
CA LEU A 327 -20.47 25.31 -1.86
C LEU A 327 -21.94 25.64 -1.50
N PRO A 328 -22.30 26.86 -1.05
CA PRO A 328 -23.70 27.17 -0.74
C PRO A 328 -24.62 27.10 -1.97
N ALA A 329 -24.10 27.45 -3.16
CA ALA A 329 -24.86 27.38 -4.40
C ALA A 329 -25.10 25.93 -4.83
N LEU A 330 -24.10 25.06 -4.65
CA LEU A 330 -24.22 23.61 -4.93
C LEU A 330 -25.28 22.98 -4.02
N ALA A 331 -25.21 23.22 -2.70
CA ALA A 331 -26.18 22.70 -1.74
C ALA A 331 -27.61 23.13 -2.07
N TRP A 332 -27.81 24.40 -2.43
CA TRP A 332 -29.11 24.91 -2.85
C TRP A 332 -29.63 24.25 -4.14
N ALA A 333 -28.75 24.00 -5.12
CA ALA A 333 -29.12 23.37 -6.39
C ALA A 333 -29.58 21.91 -6.19
N LEU A 334 -28.90 21.16 -5.33
CA LEU A 334 -29.27 19.78 -4.99
C LEU A 334 -30.61 19.72 -4.24
N ASP A 335 -30.81 20.59 -3.24
CA ASP A 335 -32.09 20.72 -2.53
C ASP A 335 -33.25 21.03 -3.50
N ALA A 336 -33.02 21.90 -4.48
CA ALA A 336 -34.02 22.25 -5.49
C ALA A 336 -34.34 21.05 -6.41
N ALA A 337 -33.32 20.29 -6.84
CA ALA A 337 -33.49 19.10 -7.66
C ALA A 337 -34.28 18.00 -6.93
N GLN A 338 -33.99 17.77 -5.64
CA GLN A 338 -34.71 16.79 -4.82
C GLN A 338 -36.20 17.15 -4.66
N ARG A 339 -36.52 18.43 -4.46
CA ARG A 339 -37.92 18.91 -4.36
C ARG A 339 -38.71 18.70 -5.65
N LEU A 340 -38.07 18.86 -6.82
CA LEU A 340 -38.70 18.64 -8.12
C LEU A 340 -38.92 17.15 -8.41
N SER A 341 -37.98 16.29 -8.02
CA SER A 341 -38.10 14.83 -8.17
C SER A 341 -39.17 14.24 -7.25
N GLY A 342 -39.24 14.71 -5.99
CA GLY A 342 -40.24 14.27 -5.01
C GLY A 342 -41.69 14.61 -5.37
N ALA A 343 -41.92 15.63 -6.22
CA ALA A 343 -43.25 16.02 -6.66
C ALA A 343 -43.85 15.10 -7.76
N SER A 344 -43.03 14.24 -8.39
CA SER A 344 -43.46 13.40 -9.52
C SER A 344 -43.79 11.94 -9.14
N SER A 345 -43.64 11.56 -7.85
CA SER A 345 -43.78 10.16 -7.39
C SER A 345 -45.18 9.79 -6.87
N SER A 346 -46.20 10.62 -7.08
CA SER A 346 -47.59 10.30 -6.76
C SER A 346 -48.37 9.84 -7.99
N SER A 347 -47.89 8.79 -8.66
CA SER A 347 -48.72 8.03 -9.60
C SER A 347 -48.71 6.56 -9.23
N THR A 348 -49.90 6.11 -8.83
CA THR A 348 -50.30 4.74 -8.51
C THR A 348 -49.82 3.72 -9.55
N SER A 349 -49.03 2.74 -9.11
CA SER A 349 -48.87 1.48 -9.86
C SER A 349 -49.92 0.46 -9.43
N PRO A 350 -50.55 -0.27 -10.37
CA PRO A 350 -51.49 -1.32 -10.04
C PRO A 350 -50.76 -2.63 -9.69
N VAL A 351 -51.32 -3.31 -8.71
CA VAL A 351 -51.03 -4.70 -8.32
C VAL A 351 -51.37 -5.63 -9.49
N ILE A 352 -50.40 -6.42 -9.96
CA ILE A 352 -50.67 -7.62 -10.78
C ILE A 352 -49.76 -8.76 -10.29
N ASP A 353 -50.42 -9.91 -10.12
CA ASP A 353 -50.01 -11.13 -9.44
C ASP A 353 -48.82 -11.91 -10.03
N ASP A 354 -48.20 -12.66 -9.10
CA ASP A 354 -47.29 -13.80 -9.26
C ASP A 354 -47.90 -14.95 -10.09
N PRO A 355 -47.08 -15.69 -10.88
CA PRO A 355 -47.01 -17.13 -10.59
C PRO A 355 -45.61 -17.78 -10.75
N ARG A 356 -45.21 -18.48 -9.68
CA ARG A 356 -44.32 -19.66 -9.53
C ARG A 356 -43.81 -20.42 -10.80
N ASN A 357 -42.48 -20.53 -10.86
CA ASN A 357 -41.55 -21.71 -11.03
C ASN A 357 -41.94 -22.92 -11.93
N PRO A 358 -40.96 -23.50 -12.67
CA PRO A 358 -40.17 -24.61 -12.10
C PRO A 358 -38.69 -24.73 -12.52
N LEU A 359 -38.01 -25.59 -11.74
CA LEU A 359 -36.65 -26.12 -11.85
C LEU A 359 -36.13 -26.38 -13.29
N ASP A 360 -34.86 -26.09 -13.50
CA ASP A 360 -34.03 -26.90 -14.40
C ASP A 360 -32.66 -27.18 -13.76
N SER A 361 -32.25 -28.43 -13.85
CA SER A 361 -31.07 -29.04 -13.25
C SER A 361 -30.04 -29.28 -14.34
N GLY A 362 -29.03 -28.42 -14.42
CA GLY A 362 -27.82 -28.65 -15.21
C GLY A 362 -26.66 -29.02 -14.29
N GLU A 363 -26.20 -30.27 -14.36
CA GLU A 363 -24.91 -30.69 -13.81
C GLU A 363 -23.78 -29.91 -14.50
N GLU A 364 -23.29 -28.86 -13.83
CA GLU A 364 -22.08 -28.18 -14.24
C GLU A 364 -20.87 -28.86 -13.58
N VAL A 365 -20.00 -29.40 -14.43
CA VAL A 365 -18.78 -30.12 -14.04
C VAL A 365 -17.84 -29.14 -13.34
N GLN A 366 -17.82 -29.17 -12.00
CA GLN A 366 -16.87 -28.40 -11.21
C GLN A 366 -15.42 -28.75 -11.60
N PRO A 367 -14.58 -27.76 -11.95
CA PRO A 367 -13.14 -27.98 -12.03
C PRO A 367 -12.62 -28.32 -10.63
N ARG A 368 -11.88 -29.43 -10.54
CA ARG A 368 -11.30 -29.93 -9.29
C ARG A 368 -10.44 -28.85 -8.64
N LEU A 369 -10.95 -28.30 -7.53
CA LEU A 369 -10.22 -27.39 -6.65
C LEU A 369 -8.93 -28.07 -6.15
N PRO A 370 -7.78 -27.37 -6.14
CA PRO A 370 -6.59 -27.82 -5.43
C PRO A 370 -6.92 -27.91 -3.93
N THR A 371 -6.63 -29.04 -3.31
CA THR A 371 -6.94 -29.26 -1.89
C THR A 371 -6.22 -28.27 -0.97
N PRO A 372 -6.84 -27.78 0.12
CA PRO A 372 -6.27 -26.80 1.06
C PRO A 372 -4.89 -27.15 1.65
N ARG A 373 -4.52 -28.44 1.67
CA ARG A 373 -3.23 -28.92 2.21
C ARG A 373 -2.02 -28.65 1.32
N THR A 374 -2.19 -28.45 0.01
CA THR A 374 -1.06 -28.14 -0.88
C THR A 374 -0.61 -26.69 -0.81
N TRP A 375 -1.45 -25.78 -0.31
CA TRP A 375 -1.15 -24.35 -0.28
C TRP A 375 -0.54 -23.85 1.04
N ASP A 376 -0.91 -24.43 2.18
CA ASP A 376 -0.18 -24.22 3.45
C ASP A 376 1.28 -24.74 3.34
N ALA A 377 1.49 -25.75 2.50
CA ALA A 377 2.82 -26.18 2.06
C ALA A 377 3.47 -25.23 1.05
N PHE A 378 2.70 -24.43 0.30
CA PHE A 378 3.11 -23.47 -0.74
C PHE A 378 3.51 -22.10 -0.20
N ALA A 379 2.73 -21.47 0.68
CA ALA A 379 3.14 -20.25 1.38
C ALA A 379 4.37 -20.53 2.26
N ARG A 380 4.39 -21.72 2.89
CA ARG A 380 5.63 -22.24 3.49
C ARG A 380 6.69 -22.52 2.44
N ARG A 381 6.38 -23.00 1.23
CA ARG A 381 7.36 -23.27 0.14
C ARG A 381 7.93 -22.01 -0.49
N LEU A 382 7.23 -20.90 -0.69
CA LEU A 382 7.86 -19.67 -1.16
C LEU A 382 8.82 -19.15 -0.08
N GLY A 383 8.35 -19.09 1.17
CA GLY A 383 9.21 -18.78 2.31
C GLY A 383 10.30 -19.83 2.59
N TYR A 384 10.13 -21.11 2.20
CA TYR A 384 11.05 -22.24 2.46
C TYR A 384 11.98 -22.51 1.28
N ILE A 385 11.57 -22.33 0.03
CA ILE A 385 12.38 -22.37 -1.18
C ILE A 385 13.33 -21.19 -1.11
N TRP A 386 12.84 -20.00 -0.76
CA TRP A 386 13.69 -18.88 -0.42
C TRP A 386 14.60 -19.25 0.76
N ARG A 387 14.09 -19.64 1.94
CA ARG A 387 14.96 -20.04 3.09
C ARG A 387 15.95 -21.18 2.79
N LYS A 388 15.65 -22.10 1.87
CA LYS A 388 16.48 -23.28 1.54
C LYS A 388 17.51 -22.95 0.45
N MET A 389 17.18 -22.12 -0.54
CA MET A 389 18.18 -21.50 -1.43
C MET A 389 19.14 -20.62 -0.61
N TRP A 390 18.64 -19.92 0.42
CA TRP A 390 19.46 -19.17 1.37
C TRP A 390 20.41 -20.06 2.18
N ARG A 391 19.92 -21.16 2.78
CA ARG A 391 20.76 -22.10 3.56
C ARG A 391 21.81 -22.83 2.72
N ALA A 392 21.49 -23.19 1.48
CA ALA A 392 22.45 -23.85 0.59
C ALA A 392 23.63 -22.94 0.20
N ARG A 393 23.43 -21.61 0.17
CA ARG A 393 24.50 -20.62 -0.10
C ARG A 393 25.23 -20.12 1.14
N THR A 394 24.58 -20.04 2.31
CA THR A 394 25.26 -19.67 3.57
C THR A 394 26.24 -20.74 4.04
N VAL A 395 25.99 -22.03 3.78
CA VAL A 395 26.97 -23.09 4.06
C VAL A 395 28.19 -23.02 3.14
N ALA A 396 28.03 -22.51 1.91
CA ALA A 396 29.14 -22.28 0.99
C ALA A 396 29.94 -21.01 1.34
N ALA A 397 29.27 -19.91 1.70
CA ALA A 397 29.93 -18.64 2.03
C ALA A 397 30.53 -18.60 3.45
N ALA A 398 29.92 -19.29 4.44
CA ALA A 398 30.48 -19.38 5.78
C ALA A 398 31.78 -20.20 5.81
N GLY A 399 31.92 -21.19 4.93
CA GLY A 399 33.17 -21.92 4.74
C GLY A 399 34.32 -21.04 4.23
N ASP A 400 34.02 -20.10 3.34
CA ASP A 400 35.03 -19.19 2.76
C ASP A 400 35.40 -18.02 3.70
N VAL A 401 34.45 -17.53 4.51
CA VAL A 401 34.70 -16.44 5.49
C VAL A 401 35.43 -16.97 6.74
N GLU A 402 35.16 -18.19 7.19
CA GLU A 402 35.89 -18.81 8.31
C GLU A 402 37.34 -19.17 7.92
N MET A 403 37.59 -19.45 6.64
CA MET A 403 38.96 -19.62 6.11
C MET A 403 39.70 -18.27 6.00
N ALA A 404 39.04 -17.21 5.52
CA ALA A 404 39.67 -15.89 5.37
C ALA A 404 40.06 -15.23 6.70
N LEU A 405 39.36 -15.56 7.80
CA LEU A 405 39.69 -15.07 9.14
C LEU A 405 40.77 -15.91 9.86
N ARG A 406 41.00 -17.17 9.46
CA ARG A 406 42.13 -17.97 9.97
C ARG A 406 43.46 -17.56 9.36
N ASP A 407 43.50 -17.26 8.07
CA ASP A 407 44.73 -16.84 7.37
C ASP A 407 45.28 -15.49 7.85
N GLN A 408 44.47 -14.65 8.51
CA GLN A 408 44.94 -13.39 9.11
C GLN A 408 45.48 -13.54 10.54
N SER A 409 45.42 -14.76 11.11
CA SER A 409 45.92 -15.03 12.48
C SER A 409 47.29 -15.72 12.53
N GLU A 410 47.90 -16.01 11.38
CA GLU A 410 49.20 -16.71 11.27
C GLU A 410 50.33 -15.90 10.60
N THR A 411 50.21 -14.56 10.53
CA THR A 411 51.33 -13.69 10.10
C THR A 411 51.63 -12.57 11.08
#